data_AF-A0A519J216-F1
#
_entry.id   AF-A0A519J216-F1
#
_cell.length_a   1.000
_cell.length_b   1.000
_cell.length_c   1.000
_cell.angle_alpha   90.00
_cell.angle_beta   90.00
_cell.angle_gamma   90.00
#
_symmetry.space_group_name_H-M   'P 1'
#
loop_
_entity.id
_entity.type
_entity.pdbx_description
1 polymer ?
#
loop_
_entity_poly.entity_id
_entity_poly.type
_entity_poly.pdbx_seq_one_letter_code
_entity_poly.pdbx_strand_id
1 'polypeptide(L)'
;MNQDFGRWLRAANPLNAPRGMAEAQRGARLAAVALLLQTVGGLPLSLHIIANPQSVIRLMMEEFERSGVPSDTSYVEAIGPIISGAYLVALVVMTVIYLILAKVQWRNMKRTIPLVMLAFAGWSYFSVLLQLATRGRLPYVDAPVLYGWSWLVMTLCTVLYVAAFRNATALEKMKRAP
;
A
#
# COMPACT_ATOMS: atom_id res chain seq x y z
N MET A 1 10.23 27.20 -10.93
CA MET A 1 9.46 26.07 -10.36
C MET A 1 8.02 26.18 -10.86
N ASN A 2 7.46 25.13 -11.47
CA ASN A 2 6.16 25.19 -12.15
C ASN A 2 5.03 25.50 -11.14
N GLN A 3 4.20 26.53 -11.40
CA GLN A 3 3.18 27.00 -10.45
C GLN A 3 2.16 25.90 -10.10
N ASP A 4 1.89 24.99 -11.04
CA ASP A 4 0.99 23.86 -10.82
C ASP A 4 1.58 22.80 -9.89
N PHE A 5 2.89 22.56 -9.98
CA PHE A 5 3.58 21.66 -9.04
C PHE A 5 3.51 22.19 -7.61
N GLY A 6 3.70 23.50 -7.41
CA GLY A 6 3.54 24.13 -6.10
C GLY A 6 2.13 24.00 -5.53
N ARG A 7 1.10 24.05 -6.39
CA ARG A 7 -0.31 23.82 -6.00
C ARG A 7 -0.56 22.37 -5.59
N TRP A 8 0.03 21.40 -6.28
CA TRP A 8 -0.08 19.98 -5.92
C TRP A 8 0.65 19.64 -4.62
N LEU A 9 1.87 20.15 -4.44
CA LEU A 9 2.61 19.99 -3.18
C LEU A 9 1.86 20.55 -1.98
N ARG A 10 1.25 21.72 -2.13
CA ARG A 10 0.43 22.31 -1.06
C ARG A 10 -0.80 21.46 -0.75
N ALA A 11 -1.52 21.01 -1.78
CA ALA A 11 -2.68 20.13 -1.60
C ALA A 11 -2.30 18.79 -0.95
N ALA A 12 -1.06 18.33 -1.16
CA ALA A 12 -0.50 17.10 -0.58
C ALA A 12 -0.01 17.26 0.86
N ASN A 13 0.10 18.49 1.38
CA ASN A 13 0.43 18.70 2.78
C ASN A 13 -0.76 18.27 3.66
N PRO A 14 -0.62 17.24 4.52
CA PRO A 14 -1.70 16.75 5.36
C PRO A 14 -2.00 17.66 6.57
N LEU A 15 -1.22 18.73 6.78
CA LEU A 15 -1.34 19.65 7.91
C LEU A 15 -2.05 20.97 7.54
N ASN A 16 -2.07 21.38 6.28
CA ASN A 16 -2.70 22.66 5.86
C ASN A 16 -4.16 22.53 5.38
N ALA A 17 -5.11 23.23 5.98
CA ALA A 17 -6.50 23.23 5.48
C ALA A 17 -6.60 23.81 4.04
N PRO A 18 -7.46 23.25 3.17
CA PRO A 18 -7.64 23.77 1.81
C PRO A 18 -8.30 25.15 1.83
N ARG A 19 -7.83 26.07 0.98
CA ARG A 19 -8.32 27.46 0.94
C ARG A 19 -9.58 27.64 0.10
N GLY A 20 -9.98 26.63 -0.67
CA GLY A 20 -11.17 26.68 -1.51
C GLY A 20 -11.45 25.37 -2.25
N MET A 21 -12.54 25.34 -3.01
CA MET A 21 -13.02 24.13 -3.69
C MET A 21 -11.99 23.52 -4.66
N ALA A 22 -11.30 24.34 -5.45
CA ALA A 22 -10.32 23.84 -6.42
C ALA A 22 -9.13 23.13 -5.75
N GLU A 23 -8.65 23.66 -4.62
CA GLU A 23 -7.57 23.04 -3.84
C GLU A 23 -8.05 21.74 -3.16
N ALA A 24 -9.26 21.76 -2.59
CA ALA A 24 -9.85 20.57 -1.98
C ALA A 24 -10.13 19.45 -3.00
N GLN A 25 -10.54 19.78 -4.24
CA GLN A 25 -10.69 18.80 -5.32
C GLN A 25 -9.35 18.18 -5.72
N ARG A 26 -8.29 18.99 -5.88
CA ARG A 26 -6.94 18.48 -6.16
C ARG A 26 -6.45 17.58 -5.03
N GLY A 27 -6.63 18.01 -3.79
CA GLY A 27 -6.27 17.23 -2.61
C GLY A 27 -7.04 15.91 -2.53
N ALA A 28 -8.35 15.90 -2.79
CA ALA A 28 -9.14 14.67 -2.80
C ALA A 28 -8.72 13.66 -3.89
N ARG A 29 -8.20 14.16 -5.02
CA ARG A 29 -7.63 13.34 -6.11
C ARG A 29 -6.29 12.70 -5.75
N LEU A 30 -5.60 13.16 -4.70
CA LEU A 30 -4.35 12.54 -4.26
C LEU A 30 -4.51 11.08 -3.86
N ALA A 31 -5.70 10.66 -3.41
CA ALA A 31 -5.97 9.24 -3.16
C ALA A 31 -5.90 8.39 -4.44
N ALA A 32 -6.31 8.94 -5.60
CA ALA A 32 -6.14 8.26 -6.88
C ALA A 32 -4.65 8.21 -7.28
N VAL A 33 -3.90 9.29 -7.04
CA VAL A 33 -2.44 9.31 -7.28
C VAL A 33 -1.73 8.29 -6.40
N ALA A 34 -2.11 8.19 -5.12
CA ALA A 34 -1.57 7.21 -4.18
C ALA A 34 -1.88 5.77 -4.61
N LEU A 35 -3.10 5.50 -5.09
CA LEU A 35 -3.45 4.17 -5.63
C LEU A 35 -2.60 3.82 -6.85
N LEU A 36 -2.39 4.76 -7.78
CA LEU A 36 -1.51 4.54 -8.94
C LEU A 36 -0.06 4.31 -8.52
N LEU A 37 0.44 5.11 -7.57
CA LEU A 37 1.77 4.97 -7.00
C LEU A 37 1.94 3.62 -6.31
N GLN A 38 0.90 3.14 -5.63
CA GLN A 38 0.92 1.85 -4.96
C GLN A 38 0.94 0.69 -5.96
N THR A 39 0.18 0.80 -7.05
CA THR A 39 0.24 -0.17 -8.16
C THR A 39 1.65 -0.27 -8.73
N VAL A 40 2.25 0.86 -9.10
CA VAL A 40 3.59 0.88 -9.72
C VAL A 40 4.68 0.50 -8.71
N GLY A 41 4.61 1.07 -7.51
CA GLY A 41 5.58 0.85 -6.45
C GLY A 41 5.55 -0.56 -5.85
N GLY A 42 4.43 -1.29 -5.98
CA GLY A 42 4.32 -2.71 -5.59
C GLY A 42 4.87 -3.70 -6.62
N LEU A 43 5.16 -3.26 -7.87
CA LEU A 43 5.66 -4.15 -8.92
C LEU A 43 7.03 -4.76 -8.60
N PRO A 44 8.04 -4.03 -8.11
CA PRO A 44 9.38 -4.60 -7.92
C PRO A 44 9.38 -5.81 -6.99
N LEU A 45 8.68 -5.73 -5.85
CA LEU A 45 8.59 -6.83 -4.89
C LEU A 45 7.77 -7.99 -5.47
N SER A 46 6.62 -7.71 -6.08
CA SER A 46 5.76 -8.74 -6.66
C SER A 46 6.45 -9.51 -7.80
N LEU A 47 7.12 -8.79 -8.71
CA LEU A 47 7.88 -9.38 -9.81
C LEU A 47 9.08 -10.19 -9.32
N HIS A 48 9.76 -9.72 -8.26
CA HIS A 48 10.85 -10.48 -7.65
C HIS A 48 10.36 -11.82 -7.08
N ILE A 49 9.22 -11.84 -6.38
CA ILE A 49 8.61 -13.05 -5.83
C ILE A 49 8.20 -14.01 -6.94
N ILE A 50 7.56 -13.50 -8.01
CA ILE A 50 7.13 -14.31 -9.15
C ILE A 50 8.34 -14.95 -9.85
N ALA A 51 9.42 -14.19 -10.07
CA ALA A 51 10.63 -14.65 -10.74
C ALA A 51 11.49 -15.57 -9.84
N ASN A 52 11.43 -15.39 -8.52
CA ASN A 52 12.24 -16.12 -7.55
C ASN A 52 11.36 -16.68 -6.42
N PRO A 53 10.43 -17.62 -6.68
CA PRO A 53 9.53 -18.17 -5.65
C PRO A 53 10.29 -18.79 -4.48
N GLN A 54 11.48 -19.33 -4.75
CA GLN A 54 12.39 -19.89 -3.76
C GLN A 54 12.74 -18.89 -2.65
N SER A 55 12.72 -17.57 -2.93
CA SER A 55 12.94 -16.55 -1.90
C SER A 55 11.87 -16.58 -0.82
N VAL A 56 10.59 -16.70 -1.21
CA VAL A 56 9.46 -16.79 -0.27
C VAL A 56 9.45 -18.15 0.43
N ILE A 57 9.76 -19.22 -0.31
CA ILE A 57 9.77 -20.56 0.28
C ILE A 57 10.87 -20.70 1.33
N ARG A 58 12.06 -20.13 1.12
CA ARG A 58 13.12 -20.10 2.15
C ARG A 58 12.65 -19.41 3.42
N LEU A 59 11.99 -18.25 3.29
CA LEU A 59 11.43 -17.55 4.45
C LEU A 59 10.36 -18.39 5.17
N MET A 60 9.54 -19.14 4.42
CA MET A 60 8.58 -20.08 5.00
C MET A 60 9.26 -21.29 5.65
N MET A 61 10.35 -21.81 5.10
CA MET A 61 11.08 -22.94 5.69
C MET A 61 11.82 -22.55 6.95
N GLU A 62 12.46 -21.38 6.97
CA GLU A 62 13.04 -20.81 8.19
C GLU A 62 11.98 -20.65 9.29
N GLU A 63 10.74 -20.35 8.90
CA GLU A 63 9.60 -20.31 9.82
C GLU A 63 9.21 -21.69 10.36
N PHE A 64 9.12 -22.69 9.48
CA PHE A 64 8.77 -24.06 9.87
C PHE A 64 9.82 -24.67 10.79
N GLU A 65 11.11 -24.48 10.50
CA GLU A 65 12.20 -24.94 11.36
C GLU A 65 12.15 -24.30 12.74
N ARG A 66 11.88 -22.99 12.80
CA ARG A 66 11.75 -22.26 14.07
C ARG A 66 10.50 -22.66 14.87
N SER A 67 9.45 -23.14 14.21
CA SER A 67 8.22 -23.64 14.84
C SER A 67 8.27 -25.14 15.19
N GLY A 68 9.40 -25.81 14.94
CA GLY A 68 9.59 -27.22 15.27
C GLY A 68 8.86 -28.19 14.35
N VAL A 69 8.38 -27.71 13.19
CA VAL A 69 7.77 -28.53 12.14
C VAL A 69 8.87 -29.02 11.20
N PRO A 70 8.96 -30.33 10.88
CA PRO A 70 9.98 -30.85 9.97
C PRO A 70 9.92 -30.15 8.60
N SER A 71 11.04 -29.53 8.20
CA SER A 71 11.22 -28.87 6.91
C SER A 71 11.53 -29.90 5.81
N ASP A 72 10.54 -30.71 5.44
CA ASP A 72 10.71 -31.64 4.32
C ASP A 72 10.82 -30.85 3.00
N THR A 73 12.03 -30.86 2.42
CA THR A 73 12.39 -30.10 1.23
C THR A 73 11.68 -30.59 -0.03
N SER A 74 11.08 -31.78 -0.02
CA SER A 74 10.28 -32.29 -1.15
C SER A 74 9.02 -31.46 -1.42
N TYR A 75 8.45 -30.82 -0.38
CA TYR A 75 7.31 -29.91 -0.52
C TYR A 75 7.68 -28.59 -1.21
N VAL A 76 8.95 -28.17 -1.14
CA VAL A 76 9.46 -26.90 -1.68
C VAL A 76 9.39 -26.88 -3.20
N GLU A 77 9.84 -27.96 -3.82
CA GLU A 77 9.90 -28.07 -5.27
C GLU A 77 8.50 -28.20 -5.89
N ALA A 78 7.59 -28.87 -5.18
CA ALA A 78 6.20 -29.03 -5.62
C ALA A 78 5.37 -27.74 -5.50
N ILE A 79 5.60 -26.93 -4.46
CA ILE A 79 4.75 -25.76 -4.14
C ILE A 79 5.24 -24.47 -4.81
N GLY A 80 6.52 -24.36 -5.17
CA GLY A 80 7.09 -23.15 -5.76
C GLY A 80 6.34 -22.60 -6.99
N PRO A 81 6.01 -23.42 -8.00
CA PRO A 81 5.20 -22.98 -9.13
C PRO A 81 3.79 -22.51 -8.74
N ILE A 82 3.18 -23.13 -7.73
CA ILE A 82 1.85 -22.76 -7.21
C ILE A 82 1.91 -21.39 -6.56
N ILE A 83 2.94 -21.11 -5.75
CA ILE A 83 3.16 -19.80 -5.12
C ILE A 83 3.36 -18.72 -6.18
N SER A 84 4.25 -18.94 -7.16
CA SER A 84 4.46 -17.98 -8.25
C SER A 84 3.18 -17.71 -9.03
N GLY A 85 2.43 -18.76 -9.39
CA GLY A 85 1.15 -18.64 -10.10
C GLY A 85 0.11 -17.87 -9.31
N ALA A 86 -0.04 -18.18 -8.01
CA ALA A 86 -0.96 -17.48 -7.11
C ALA A 86 -0.59 -16.00 -6.95
N TYR A 87 0.70 -15.68 -6.80
CA TYR A 87 1.17 -14.29 -6.73
C TYR A 87 0.94 -13.53 -8.03
N LEU A 88 1.12 -14.17 -9.19
CA LEU A 88 0.83 -13.55 -10.48
C LEU A 88 -0.66 -13.23 -10.62
N VAL A 89 -1.54 -14.17 -10.26
CA VAL A 89 -3.00 -13.94 -10.27
C VAL A 89 -3.37 -12.81 -9.32
N ALA A 90 -2.85 -12.84 -8.08
CA ALA A 90 -3.09 -11.80 -7.10
C ALA A 90 -2.61 -10.42 -7.58
N LEU A 91 -1.43 -10.35 -8.22
CA LEU A 91 -0.89 -9.12 -8.77
C LEU A 91 -1.81 -8.53 -9.84
N VAL A 92 -2.28 -9.35 -10.79
CA VAL A 92 -3.19 -8.91 -11.85
C VAL A 92 -4.52 -8.43 -11.26
N VAL A 93 -5.13 -9.22 -10.38
CA VAL A 93 -6.42 -8.88 -9.76
C VAL A 93 -6.30 -7.58 -8.95
N MET A 94 -5.28 -7.46 -8.09
CA MET A 94 -5.09 -6.26 -7.27
C MET A 94 -4.77 -5.02 -8.11
N THR A 95 -3.99 -5.18 -9.19
CA THR A 95 -3.72 -4.10 -10.14
C THR A 95 -5.02 -3.57 -10.75
N VAL A 96 -5.89 -4.47 -11.22
CA VAL A 96 -7.19 -4.09 -11.79
C VAL A 96 -8.06 -3.38 -10.75
N ILE A 97 -8.12 -3.91 -9.52
CA ILE A 97 -8.87 -3.27 -8.41
C ILE A 97 -8.36 -1.86 -8.14
N TYR A 98 -7.04 -1.66 -8.00
CA TYR A 98 -6.47 -0.34 -7.74
C TYR A 98 -6.68 0.65 -8.88
N LEU A 99 -6.60 0.20 -10.14
CA LEU A 99 -6.92 1.04 -11.29
C LEU A 99 -8.40 1.47 -11.31
N ILE A 100 -9.32 0.56 -11.00
CA ILE A 100 -10.75 0.87 -10.88
C ILE A 100 -10.97 1.88 -9.75
N LEU A 101 -10.41 1.63 -8.56
CA LEU A 101 -10.53 2.54 -7.42
C LEU A 101 -9.91 3.91 -7.71
N ALA A 102 -8.77 3.97 -8.39
CA ALA A 102 -8.14 5.23 -8.79
C ALA A 102 -9.05 6.02 -9.74
N LYS A 103 -9.63 5.36 -10.74
CA LYS A 103 -10.60 5.96 -11.67
C LYS A 103 -11.85 6.47 -10.94
N VAL A 104 -12.42 5.67 -10.04
CA VAL A 104 -13.59 6.03 -9.24
C VAL A 104 -13.27 7.22 -8.34
N GLN A 105 -12.13 7.20 -7.66
CA GLN A 105 -11.72 8.27 -6.76
C GLN A 105 -11.43 9.58 -7.50
N TRP A 106 -10.84 9.49 -8.70
CA TRP A 106 -10.58 10.66 -9.54
C TRP A 106 -11.87 11.40 -9.92
N ARG A 107 -12.93 10.64 -10.22
CA ARG A 107 -14.25 11.17 -10.61
C ARG A 107 -15.08 11.63 -9.42
N ASN A 108 -15.19 10.81 -8.38
CA ASN A 108 -16.16 11.01 -7.31
C ASN A 108 -15.58 11.80 -6.12
N MET A 109 -14.26 11.76 -5.90
CA MET A 109 -13.57 12.50 -4.83
C MET A 109 -14.19 12.28 -3.43
N LYS A 110 -14.67 11.07 -3.16
CA LYS A 110 -15.31 10.70 -1.89
C LYS A 110 -14.26 10.47 -0.81
N ARG A 111 -14.62 10.69 0.46
CA ARG A 111 -13.75 10.39 1.61
C ARG A 111 -13.64 8.90 1.95
N THR A 112 -14.55 8.06 1.45
CA THR A 112 -14.62 6.63 1.79
C THR A 112 -13.39 5.86 1.34
N ILE A 113 -12.93 6.04 0.09
CA ILE A 113 -11.77 5.33 -0.45
C ILE A 113 -10.50 5.63 0.36
N PRO A 114 -10.09 6.90 0.58
CA PRO A 114 -8.90 7.17 1.39
C PRO A 114 -9.05 6.69 2.82
N LEU A 115 -10.25 6.71 3.42
CA LEU A 115 -10.47 6.17 4.76
C LEU A 115 -10.22 4.66 4.83
N VAL A 116 -10.75 3.88 3.88
CA VAL A 116 -10.53 2.43 3.81
C VAL A 116 -9.04 2.11 3.58
N MET A 117 -8.38 2.87 2.69
CA MET A 117 -6.94 2.68 2.46
C MET A 117 -6.11 3.02 3.71
N LEU A 118 -6.50 4.04 4.48
CA LEU A 118 -5.86 4.35 5.77
C LEU A 118 -6.07 3.24 6.81
N ALA A 119 -7.24 2.61 6.85
CA ALA A 119 -7.48 1.48 7.73
C ALA A 119 -6.57 0.29 7.40
N PHE A 120 -6.40 -0.03 6.11
CA PHE A 120 -5.45 -1.06 5.68
C PHE A 120 -4.00 -0.70 5.98
N ALA A 121 -3.60 0.56 5.75
CA ALA A 121 -2.27 1.03 6.11
C ALA A 121 -2.04 0.91 7.63
N GLY A 122 -3.01 1.35 8.44
CA GLY A 122 -2.98 1.24 9.90
C GLY A 122 -2.83 -0.21 10.38
N TRP A 123 -3.57 -1.15 9.79
CA TRP A 123 -3.42 -2.58 10.07
C TRP A 123 -2.02 -3.09 9.72
N SER A 124 -1.45 -2.67 8.59
CA SER A 124 -0.10 -3.04 8.17
C SER A 124 0.98 -2.52 9.14
N TYR A 125 0.88 -1.27 9.58
CA TYR A 125 1.79 -0.74 10.61
C TYR A 125 1.62 -1.47 11.94
N PHE A 126 0.38 -1.74 12.34
CA PHE A 126 0.08 -2.45 13.57
C PHE A 126 0.66 -3.88 13.58
N SER A 127 0.53 -4.62 12.48
CA SER A 127 1.06 -5.99 12.39
C SER A 127 2.58 -6.04 12.51
N VAL A 128 3.29 -5.04 11.96
CA VAL A 128 4.75 -4.93 12.14
C VAL A 128 5.11 -4.50 13.55
N LEU A 129 4.42 -3.52 14.13
CA LEU A 129 4.66 -3.13 15.52
C LEU A 129 4.41 -4.31 16.48
N LEU A 130 3.40 -5.13 16.22
CA LEU A 130 3.13 -6.35 16.98
C LEU A 130 4.27 -7.35 16.85
N GLN A 131 4.80 -7.59 15.65
CA GLN A 131 5.98 -8.43 15.44
C GLN A 131 7.22 -7.89 16.17
N LEU A 132 7.45 -6.58 16.12
CA LEU A 132 8.55 -5.93 16.83
C LEU A 132 8.40 -6.04 18.36
N ALA A 133 7.20 -5.83 18.88
CA ALA A 133 6.90 -5.91 20.32
C ALA A 133 6.98 -7.34 20.85
N THR A 134 6.77 -8.33 19.99
CA THR A 134 6.86 -9.76 20.31
C THR A 134 8.21 -10.38 19.91
N ARG A 135 9.20 -9.55 19.56
CA ARG A 135 10.57 -10.02 19.22
C ARG A 135 11.09 -10.95 20.33
N GLY A 136 11.29 -12.22 19.97
CA GLY A 136 11.66 -13.31 20.88
C GLY A 136 10.56 -14.38 21.12
N ARG A 137 9.33 -14.16 20.62
CA ARG A 137 8.22 -15.13 20.66
C ARG A 137 7.56 -15.36 19.30
N LEU A 138 7.73 -14.44 18.35
CA LEU A 138 7.28 -14.58 16.98
C LEU A 138 8.47 -14.31 16.04
N PRO A 139 8.49 -14.98 14.88
CA PRO A 139 9.63 -14.96 13.96
C PRO A 139 9.99 -13.58 13.43
N TYR A 140 11.30 -13.34 13.31
CA TYR A 140 11.86 -12.20 12.60
C TYR A 140 12.40 -12.67 11.24
N VAL A 141 11.81 -12.16 10.17
CA VAL A 141 12.19 -12.47 8.78
C VAL A 141 13.21 -11.43 8.31
N ASP A 142 14.41 -11.86 7.91
CA ASP A 142 15.37 -10.97 7.26
C ASP A 142 14.79 -10.54 5.91
N ALA A 143 14.22 -9.33 5.90
CA ALA A 143 13.47 -8.84 4.77
C ALA A 143 14.42 -8.27 3.71
N PRO A 144 14.38 -8.75 2.45
CA PRO A 144 15.15 -8.19 1.34
C PRO A 144 15.04 -6.66 1.25
N VAL A 145 16.03 -5.97 0.69
CA VAL A 145 16.00 -4.51 0.44
C VAL A 145 14.70 -4.04 -0.25
N LEU A 146 14.09 -4.91 -1.07
CA LEU A 146 12.80 -4.68 -1.73
C LEU A 146 11.61 -4.53 -0.77
N TYR A 147 11.69 -5.06 0.44
CA TYR A 147 10.73 -4.76 1.52
C TYR A 147 10.91 -3.33 2.02
N GLY A 148 12.14 -2.85 2.20
CA GLY A 148 12.38 -1.44 2.54
C GLY A 148 11.76 -0.49 1.52
N TRP A 149 11.82 -0.85 0.23
CA TRP A 149 11.13 -0.13 -0.84
C TRP A 149 9.61 -0.13 -0.69
N SER A 150 8.98 -1.29 -0.44
CA SER A 150 7.53 -1.37 -0.27
C SER A 150 7.06 -0.56 0.95
N TRP A 151 7.85 -0.54 2.04
CA TRP A 151 7.61 0.32 3.20
C TRP A 151 7.67 1.80 2.86
N LEU A 152 8.67 2.22 2.08
CA LEU A 152 8.80 3.61 1.64
C LEU A 152 7.59 4.03 0.79
N VAL A 153 7.20 3.22 -0.20
CA VAL A 153 6.02 3.47 -1.04
C VAL A 153 4.76 3.54 -0.18
N MET A 154 4.56 2.59 0.74
CA MET A 154 3.39 2.58 1.62
C MET A 154 3.34 3.83 2.50
N THR A 155 4.47 4.27 3.03
CA THR A 155 4.57 5.49 3.85
C THR A 155 4.19 6.72 3.05
N LEU A 156 4.72 6.87 1.83
CA LEU A 156 4.36 7.97 0.94
C LEU A 156 2.86 7.94 0.60
N CYS A 157 2.30 6.78 0.24
CA CYS A 157 0.88 6.63 -0.05
C CYS A 157 0.02 6.96 1.18
N THR A 158 0.44 6.58 2.39
CA THR A 158 -0.26 6.89 3.64
C THR A 158 -0.40 8.40 3.83
N VAL A 159 0.69 9.16 3.64
CA VAL A 159 0.67 10.63 3.72
C VAL A 159 -0.34 11.22 2.71
N LEU A 160 -0.33 10.70 1.48
CA LEU A 160 -1.27 11.13 0.44
C LEU A 160 -2.72 10.77 0.79
N TYR A 161 -2.99 9.60 1.38
CA TYR A 161 -4.33 9.22 1.82
C TYR A 161 -4.84 10.09 2.96
N VAL A 162 -3.99 10.47 3.92
CA VAL A 162 -4.35 11.44 4.99
C VAL A 162 -4.73 12.78 4.38
N ALA A 163 -3.89 13.30 3.48
CA ALA A 163 -4.16 14.55 2.77
C ALA A 163 -5.48 14.45 1.99
N ALA A 164 -5.70 13.36 1.25
CA ALA A 164 -6.91 13.15 0.46
C ALA A 164 -8.18 13.03 1.30
N PHE A 165 -8.13 12.30 2.42
CA PHE A 165 -9.26 12.13 3.33
C PHE A 165 -9.75 13.48 3.88
N ARG A 166 -8.80 14.31 4.33
CA ARG A 166 -9.11 15.62 4.88
C ARG A 166 -9.66 16.58 3.82
N ASN A 167 -9.04 16.60 2.64
CA ASN A 167 -9.49 17.43 1.53
C ASN A 167 -10.88 17.01 1.01
N ALA A 168 -11.15 15.69 0.93
CA ALA A 168 -12.47 15.18 0.56
C ALA A 168 -13.54 15.57 1.60
N THR A 169 -13.21 15.51 2.89
CA THR A 169 -14.12 15.95 3.96
C THR A 169 -14.40 17.45 3.88
N ALA A 170 -13.37 18.27 3.63
CA ALA A 170 -13.54 19.71 3.43
C ALA A 170 -14.37 20.02 2.18
N LEU A 171 -14.16 19.29 1.08
CA LEU A 171 -14.93 19.43 -0.15
C LEU A 171 -16.40 19.07 0.06
N GLU A 172 -16.69 18.00 0.79
CA GLU A 172 -18.08 17.63 1.15
C GLU A 172 -18.75 18.72 1.98
N LYS A 173 -18.04 19.33 2.94
CA LYS A 173 -18.56 20.46 3.73
C LYS A 173 -18.83 21.68 2.85
N MET A 174 -17.89 22.06 1.98
CA MET A 174 -18.04 23.20 1.06
C MET A 174 -19.20 23.01 0.07
N LYS A 175 -19.44 21.79 -0.41
CA LYS A 175 -20.58 21.48 -1.28
C LYS A 175 -21.95 21.53 -0.58
N ARG A 176 -21.96 21.46 0.75
CA ARG A 176 -23.16 21.51 1.59
C ARG A 176 -23.40 22.88 2.21
N ALA A 177 -22.41 23.76 2.18
CA ALA A 177 -22.56 25.15 2.61
C ALA A 177 -23.45 25.88 1.57
N PRO A 178 -24.48 26.63 2.01
CA PRO A 178 -25.40 27.34 1.14
C PRO A 178 -24.73 28.48 0.37
#